data_AF-A0A662E8S3-F1
#
_entry.id   AF-A0A662E8S3-F1
#
_cell.length_a   1.000
_cell.length_b   1.000
_cell.length_c   1.000
_cell.angle_alpha   90.00
_cell.angle_beta   90.00
_cell.angle_gamma   90.00
#
_symmetry.space_group_name_H-M   'P 1'
#
loop_
_entity.id
_entity.type
_entity.pdbx_description
1 polymer ?
#
loop_
_entity_poly.entity_id
_entity_poly.type
_entity_poly.pdbx_seq_one_letter_code
_entity_poly.pdbx_strand_id
1 'polypeptide(L)'
;MNRVLRFLGAFEDAILASVLGVMIVMATVQIVLRNVFDSGISWADPMLRVSVLWVGMLGAMAATRDDRQISVDALSRFLPSRWNARVRVLTDIFTAIVAGFFCWHAARLVLEDYTSGMTAFASVPVWVCELVLPVAMGVIGIRYAIYAWKHFCEALAGEPAP
;
A
#
# COMPACT_ATOMS: atom_id res chain seq x y z
N MET A 1 9.87 20.16 -7.71
CA MET A 1 9.52 19.02 -6.83
C MET A 1 8.00 18.83 -6.68
N ASN A 2 7.24 19.86 -6.27
CA ASN A 2 5.81 19.69 -5.91
C ASN A 2 4.87 19.27 -7.05
N ARG A 3 5.12 19.67 -8.31
CA ARG A 3 4.27 19.23 -9.44
C ARG A 3 4.38 17.74 -9.75
N VAL A 4 5.58 17.18 -9.67
CA VAL A 4 5.82 15.74 -9.94
C VAL A 4 5.20 14.89 -8.84
N LEU A 5 5.38 15.28 -7.57
CA LEU A 5 4.76 14.59 -6.43
C LEU A 5 3.23 14.64 -6.49
N ARG A 6 2.66 15.78 -6.90
CA ARG A 6 1.20 15.91 -7.05
C ARG A 6 0.65 15.08 -8.21
N PHE A 7 1.40 14.97 -9.31
CA PHE A 7 1.01 14.14 -10.46
C PHE A 7 1.09 12.65 -10.11
N LEU A 8 2.14 12.24 -9.40
CA LEU A 8 2.31 10.86 -8.93
C LEU A 8 1.20 10.46 -7.95
N GLY A 9 0.85 11.37 -7.02
CA GLY A 9 -0.26 11.16 -6.10
C GLY A 9 -1.62 11.07 -6.81
N ALA A 10 -1.88 11.93 -7.80
CA ALA A 10 -3.11 11.86 -8.59
C ALA A 10 -3.18 10.57 -9.42
N PHE A 11 -2.05 10.07 -9.89
CA PHE A 11 -1.96 8.80 -10.61
C PHE A 11 -2.23 7.60 -9.69
N GLU A 12 -1.64 7.57 -8.49
CA GLU A 12 -1.96 6.57 -7.45
C GLU A 12 -3.45 6.56 -7.10
N ASP A 13 -4.03 7.75 -6.86
CA ASP A 13 -5.45 7.91 -6.53
C ASP A 13 -6.35 7.47 -7.70
N ALA A 14 -5.96 7.74 -8.95
CA ALA A 14 -6.68 7.30 -10.14
C ALA A 14 -6.62 5.78 -10.33
N ILE A 15 -5.46 5.15 -10.12
CA ILE A 15 -5.33 3.69 -10.14
C ILE A 15 -6.22 3.09 -9.06
N LEU A 16 -6.14 3.58 -7.82
CA LEU A 16 -6.97 3.10 -6.73
C LEU A 16 -8.47 3.20 -7.04
N ALA A 17 -8.92 4.37 -7.51
CA ALA A 17 -10.32 4.59 -7.86
C ALA A 17 -10.78 3.69 -9.01
N SER A 18 -9.92 3.47 -10.02
CA SER A 18 -10.26 2.60 -11.15
C SER A 18 -10.37 1.13 -10.74
N VAL A 19 -9.41 0.61 -9.96
CA VAL A 19 -9.45 -0.78 -9.45
C VAL A 19 -10.67 -0.99 -8.56
N LEU A 20 -10.96 -0.04 -7.67
CA LEU A 20 -12.13 -0.08 -6.82
C LEU A 20 -13.44 -0.03 -7.62
N GLY A 21 -13.50 0.80 -8.66
CA GLY A 21 -14.64 0.87 -9.57
C GLY A 21 -14.88 -0.45 -10.30
N VAL A 22 -13.83 -1.06 -10.86
CA VAL A 22 -13.89 -2.38 -11.51
C VAL A 22 -14.38 -3.45 -10.52
N MET A 23 -13.87 -3.44 -9.29
CA MET A 23 -14.28 -4.38 -8.24
C MET A 23 -15.78 -4.25 -7.91
N ILE A 24 -16.29 -3.03 -7.76
CA ILE A 24 -17.72 -2.78 -7.45
C ILE A 24 -18.61 -3.24 -8.60
N VAL A 25 -18.27 -2.90 -9.85
CA VAL A 25 -19.04 -3.30 -11.03
C VAL A 25 -19.07 -4.82 -11.12
N MET A 26 -17.91 -5.47 -11.01
CA MET A 26 -17.82 -6.93 -11.07
C MET A 26 -18.58 -7.63 -9.95
N ALA A 27 -18.48 -7.14 -8.71
CA ALA A 27 -19.24 -7.69 -7.59
C ALA A 27 -20.75 -7.56 -7.82
N THR A 28 -21.20 -6.41 -8.34
CA THR A 28 -22.62 -6.16 -8.63
C THR A 28 -23.13 -7.08 -9.74
N VAL A 29 -22.36 -7.21 -10.83
CA VAL A 29 -22.67 -8.15 -11.94
C VAL A 29 -22.79 -9.57 -11.41
N GLN A 30 -21.87 -10.01 -10.55
CA GLN A 30 -21.90 -11.35 -9.98
C GLN A 30 -23.11 -11.59 -9.07
N ILE A 31 -23.51 -10.59 -8.27
CA ILE A 31 -24.72 -10.64 -7.44
C ILE A 31 -25.96 -10.76 -8.34
N VAL A 32 -26.07 -9.95 -9.41
CA VAL A 32 -27.21 -10.00 -10.34
C VAL A 32 -27.28 -11.35 -11.04
N LEU A 33 -26.16 -11.86 -11.57
CA LEU A 33 -26.11 -13.17 -12.25
C LEU A 33 -26.56 -14.31 -11.32
N ARG A 34 -26.04 -14.34 -10.08
CA ARG A 34 -26.41 -15.40 -9.13
C ARG A 34 -27.86 -15.32 -8.68
N ASN A 35 -28.38 -14.11 -8.40
CA ASN A 35 -29.72 -13.96 -7.81
C ASN A 35 -30.84 -13.95 -8.86
N VAL A 36 -30.57 -13.53 -10.09
CA VAL A 36 -31.60 -13.41 -11.14
C VAL A 36 -31.53 -14.58 -12.13
N PHE A 37 -30.33 -15.03 -12.48
CA PHE A 37 -30.11 -16.02 -13.53
C PHE A 37 -29.68 -17.40 -12.98
N ASP A 38 -29.61 -17.57 -11.65
CA ASP A 38 -29.11 -18.76 -10.95
C ASP A 38 -27.79 -19.31 -11.53
N SER A 39 -26.99 -18.41 -12.10
CA SER A 39 -25.74 -18.70 -12.80
C SER A 39 -24.64 -17.79 -12.28
N GLY A 40 -23.38 -18.22 -12.40
CA GLY A 40 -22.25 -17.50 -11.82
C GLY A 40 -21.01 -17.59 -12.69
N ILE A 41 -20.19 -16.55 -12.61
CA ILE A 41 -18.89 -16.51 -13.26
C ILE A 41 -17.88 -17.22 -12.33
N SER A 42 -17.38 -18.38 -12.74
CA SER A 42 -16.45 -19.20 -11.93
C SER A 42 -15.16 -18.50 -11.56
N TRP A 43 -14.71 -17.54 -12.37
CA TRP A 43 -13.48 -16.77 -12.15
C TRP A 43 -13.70 -15.43 -11.43
N ALA A 44 -14.95 -15.01 -11.22
CA ALA A 44 -15.24 -13.72 -10.57
C ALA A 44 -14.85 -13.72 -9.08
N ASP A 45 -15.11 -14.82 -8.37
CA ASP A 45 -14.73 -14.97 -6.96
C ASP A 45 -13.21 -14.75 -6.72
N PRO A 46 -12.28 -15.44 -7.44
CA PRO A 46 -10.86 -15.14 -7.36
C PRO A 46 -10.47 -13.72 -7.80
N MET A 47 -11.08 -13.19 -8.87
CA MET A 47 -10.78 -11.84 -9.37
C MET A 47 -11.12 -10.77 -8.32
N LEU A 48 -12.24 -10.93 -7.60
CA LEU A 48 -12.61 -10.03 -6.52
C LEU A 48 -11.60 -10.07 -5.37
N ARG A 49 -11.09 -11.25 -5.00
CA ARG A 49 -10.03 -11.35 -3.97
C ARG A 49 -8.76 -10.61 -4.37
N VAL A 50 -8.34 -10.76 -5.62
CA VAL A 50 -7.18 -10.02 -6.17
C VAL A 50 -7.48 -8.52 -6.18
N SER A 51 -8.68 -8.10 -6.56
CA SER A 51 -9.06 -6.69 -6.55
C SER A 51 -9.01 -6.09 -5.14
N VAL A 52 -9.50 -6.81 -4.13
CA VAL A 52 -9.42 -6.40 -2.71
C VAL A 52 -7.96 -6.27 -2.27
N LEU A 53 -7.09 -7.22 -2.65
CA LEU A 53 -5.66 -7.13 -2.37
C LEU A 53 -5.06 -5.85 -2.96
N TRP A 54 -5.36 -5.56 -4.23
CA TRP A 54 -4.87 -4.37 -4.91
C TRP A 54 -5.39 -3.08 -4.27
N VAL A 55 -6.70 -2.99 -3.98
CA VAL A 55 -7.29 -1.83 -3.29
C VAL A 55 -6.67 -1.65 -1.91
N GLY A 56 -6.47 -2.72 -1.14
CA GLY A 56 -5.85 -2.66 0.18
C GLY A 56 -4.41 -2.14 0.11
N MET A 57 -3.63 -2.60 -0.86
CA MET A 57 -2.23 -2.20 -1.03
C MET A 57 -2.06 -0.79 -1.60
N LEU A 58 -2.84 -0.44 -2.62
CA LEU A 58 -2.90 0.93 -3.12
C LEU A 58 -3.41 1.90 -2.05
N GLY A 59 -4.41 1.49 -1.26
CA GLY A 59 -4.96 2.28 -0.16
C GLY A 59 -3.95 2.51 0.95
N ALA A 60 -3.17 1.48 1.31
CA ALA A 60 -2.06 1.61 2.24
C ALA A 60 -1.01 2.59 1.71
N MET A 61 -0.61 2.48 0.44
CA MET A 61 0.29 3.46 -0.19
C MET A 61 -0.26 4.87 -0.12
N ALA A 62 -1.52 5.09 -0.51
CA ALA A 62 -2.15 6.40 -0.46
C ALA A 62 -2.19 6.96 0.98
N ALA A 63 -2.50 6.14 1.99
CA ALA A 63 -2.55 6.54 3.39
C ALA A 63 -1.18 7.01 3.94
N THR A 64 -0.08 6.41 3.47
CA THR A 64 1.28 6.83 3.88
C THR A 64 1.69 8.20 3.31
N ARG A 65 1.00 8.71 2.28
CA ARG A 65 1.26 10.05 1.72
C ARG A 65 0.93 11.15 2.71
N ASP A 66 -0.16 10.98 3.46
CA ASP A 66 -0.68 11.98 4.39
C ASP A 66 -0.07 11.85 5.81
N ASP A 67 1.01 11.06 6.00
CA ASP A 67 1.62 10.79 7.31
C ASP A 67 0.60 10.24 8.35
N ARG A 68 -0.47 9.61 7.88
CA ARG A 68 -1.57 9.11 8.74
C ARG A 68 -1.24 7.78 9.40
N GLN A 69 -0.01 7.61 9.91
CA GLN A 69 0.24 6.54 10.86
C GLN A 69 -0.48 6.89 12.16
N ILE A 70 -1.78 6.58 12.22
CA ILE A 70 -2.70 6.85 13.35
C ILE A 70 -2.08 6.36 14.68
N SER A 71 -1.29 5.29 14.61
CA SER A 71 -0.57 4.71 15.75
C SER A 71 0.54 5.60 16.31
N VAL A 72 1.27 6.31 15.46
CA VAL A 72 2.34 7.24 15.87
C VAL A 72 1.73 8.48 16.52
N ASP A 73 0.59 8.93 16.01
CA ASP A 73 -0.08 10.13 16.52
C ASP A 73 -0.76 9.91 17.89
N ALA A 74 -1.20 8.69 18.19
CA ALA A 74 -1.67 8.34 19.54
C ALA A 74 -0.53 8.41 20.57
N LEU A 75 0.67 7.91 20.23
CA LEU A 75 1.83 7.92 21.12
C LEU A 75 2.42 9.33 21.26
N SER A 76 2.44 10.11 20.17
CA SER A 76 2.92 11.51 20.14
C SER A 76 2.08 12.41 21.06
N ARG A 77 0.77 12.17 21.16
CA ARG A 77 -0.17 12.94 22.00
C ARG A 77 0.06 12.79 23.50
N PHE A 78 0.65 11.67 23.93
CA PHE A 78 0.94 11.42 25.35
C PHE A 78 2.38 11.81 25.74
N LEU A 79 3.27 12.12 24.79
CA LEU A 79 4.67 12.44 25.05
C LEU A 79 4.95 13.95 25.03
N PRO A 80 5.86 14.46 25.89
CA PRO A 80 6.32 15.84 25.82
C PRO A 80 6.96 16.16 24.45
N SER A 81 6.65 17.33 23.88
CA SER A 81 7.09 17.82 22.54
C SER A 81 8.58 17.55 22.22
N ARG A 82 9.46 17.58 23.22
CA ARG A 82 10.91 17.36 23.10
C ARG A 82 11.31 15.93 22.74
N TRP A 83 10.53 14.93 23.16
CA TRP A 83 10.77 13.52 22.86
C TRP A 83 10.03 13.06 21.61
N ASN A 84 8.98 13.78 21.22
CA ASN A 84 8.14 13.46 20.08
C ASN A 84 8.95 13.37 18.78
N ALA A 85 9.85 14.34 18.52
CA ALA A 85 10.70 14.33 17.33
C ALA A 85 11.62 13.09 17.26
N ARG A 86 12.22 12.68 18.39
CA ARG A 86 13.11 11.50 18.44
C ARG A 86 12.34 10.20 18.27
N VAL A 87 11.17 10.09 18.90
CA VAL A 87 10.29 8.92 18.78
C VAL A 87 9.78 8.78 17.35
N ARG A 88 9.42 9.89 16.70
CA ARG A 88 9.00 9.90 15.30
C ARG A 88 10.09 9.39 14.35
N VAL A 89 11.33 9.89 14.48
CA VAL A 89 12.48 9.37 13.70
C VAL A 89 12.67 7.87 13.93
N LEU A 90 12.60 7.41 15.18
CA LEU A 90 12.77 5.99 15.50
C LEU A 90 11.66 5.13 14.88
N THR A 91 10.41 5.59 14.94
CA THR A 91 9.28 4.88 14.33
C THR A 91 9.33 4.90 12.81
N ASP A 92 9.79 5.98 12.19
CA ASP A 92 9.95 6.06 10.74
C ASP A 92 11.03 5.07 10.26
N ILE A 93 12.17 5.01 10.95
CA ILE A 93 13.24 4.04 10.67
C ILE A 93 12.74 2.61 10.85
N PHE A 94 12.05 2.34 11.97
CA PHE A 94 11.49 1.01 12.24
C PHE A 94 10.48 0.61 11.15
N THR A 95 9.60 1.52 10.76
CA THR A 95 8.62 1.30 9.68
C THR A 95 9.33 1.04 8.35
N ALA A 96 10.37 1.80 8.01
CA ALA A 96 11.13 1.60 6.79
C ALA A 96 11.82 0.23 6.75
N ILE A 97 12.40 -0.22 7.87
CA ILE A 97 13.02 -1.54 7.99
C ILE A 97 11.99 -2.65 7.82
N VAL A 98 10.86 -2.56 8.53
CA VAL A 98 9.79 -3.56 8.44
C VAL A 98 9.23 -3.59 7.02
N ALA A 99 8.90 -2.45 6.42
CA ALA A 99 8.41 -2.37 5.05
C ALA A 99 9.43 -2.94 4.04
N GLY A 100 10.73 -2.67 4.22
CA GLY A 100 11.80 -3.25 3.41
C GLY A 100 11.90 -4.76 3.54
N PHE A 101 11.78 -5.29 4.76
CA PHE A 101 11.76 -6.73 5.02
C PHE A 101 10.57 -7.42 4.36
N PHE A 102 9.37 -6.84 4.49
CA PHE A 102 8.17 -7.33 3.80
C PHE A 102 8.29 -7.24 2.28
N CYS A 103 8.87 -6.16 1.74
CA CYS A 103 9.15 -6.02 0.32
C CYS A 103 10.05 -7.14 -0.20
N TRP A 104 11.09 -7.50 0.54
CA TRP A 104 11.99 -8.59 0.19
C TRP A 104 11.26 -9.95 0.13
N HIS A 105 10.48 -10.26 1.17
CA HIS A 105 9.71 -11.49 1.21
C HIS A 105 8.62 -11.55 0.13
N ALA A 106 7.95 -10.43 -0.14
CA ALA A 106 6.95 -10.34 -1.20
C ALA A 106 7.59 -10.51 -2.59
N ALA A 107 8.77 -9.95 -2.83
CA ALA A 107 9.49 -10.15 -4.09
C ALA A 107 9.92 -11.61 -4.28
N ARG A 108 10.33 -12.28 -3.20
CA ARG A 108 10.66 -13.71 -3.22
C ARG A 108 9.44 -14.58 -3.53
N LEU A 109 8.30 -14.28 -2.91
CA LEU A 109 7.03 -14.96 -3.19
C LEU A 109 6.67 -14.88 -4.68
N VAL A 110 6.71 -13.66 -5.26
CA VAL A 110 6.44 -13.43 -6.68
C VAL A 110 7.38 -14.24 -7.58
N LEU A 111 8.66 -14.36 -7.20
CA LEU A 111 9.62 -15.14 -7.97
C LEU A 111 9.34 -16.65 -7.90
N GLU A 112 9.00 -17.17 -6.73
CA GLU A 112 8.62 -18.57 -6.52
C GLU A 112 7.36 -18.91 -7.34
N ASP A 113 6.35 -18.03 -7.34
CA ASP A 113 5.11 -18.20 -8.10
C ASP A 113 5.31 -18.04 -9.62
N TYR A 114 6.22 -17.15 -10.04
CA TYR A 114 6.63 -17.04 -11.43
C TYR A 114 7.23 -18.35 -11.94
N THR A 115 8.11 -18.98 -11.16
CA THR A 115 8.71 -20.27 -11.54
C THR A 115 7.72 -21.44 -11.51
N SER A 116 6.69 -21.34 -10.68
CA SER A 116 5.66 -22.37 -10.54
C SER A 116 4.63 -22.36 -11.68
N GLY A 117 4.50 -21.26 -12.42
CA GLY A 117 3.59 -21.14 -13.56
C GLY A 117 2.10 -21.18 -13.19
N MET A 118 1.76 -20.92 -11.93
CA MET A 118 0.38 -20.98 -11.45
C MET A 118 -0.46 -19.84 -12.03
N THR A 119 -1.74 -20.13 -12.29
CA THR A 119 -2.73 -19.15 -12.77
C THR A 119 -3.78 -18.87 -11.71
N ALA A 120 -4.14 -17.61 -11.53
CA ALA A 120 -5.11 -17.15 -10.54
C ALA A 120 -6.54 -17.27 -11.06
N PHE A 121 -6.84 -16.62 -12.18
CA PHE A 121 -8.18 -16.59 -12.78
C PHE A 121 -8.10 -16.24 -14.26
N ALA A 122 -9.02 -16.75 -15.09
CA ALA A 122 -9.10 -16.43 -16.51
C ALA A 122 -7.73 -16.42 -17.24
N SER A 123 -6.86 -17.40 -16.94
CA SER A 123 -5.48 -17.53 -17.45
C SER A 123 -4.47 -16.44 -17.04
N VAL A 124 -4.82 -15.57 -16.10
CA VAL A 124 -3.90 -14.58 -15.51
C VAL A 124 -2.95 -15.28 -14.54
N PRO A 125 -1.62 -15.09 -14.65
CA PRO A 125 -0.67 -15.67 -13.70
C PRO A 125 -0.80 -15.09 -12.29
N VAL A 126 -0.57 -15.91 -11.27
CA VAL A 126 -0.65 -15.48 -9.85
C VAL A 126 0.38 -14.40 -9.55
N TRP A 127 1.62 -14.55 -10.05
CA TRP A 127 2.69 -13.59 -9.83
C TRP A 127 2.33 -12.15 -10.25
N VAL A 128 1.52 -11.98 -11.32
CA VAL A 128 1.04 -10.65 -11.75
C VAL A 128 0.12 -10.04 -10.70
N CYS A 129 -0.73 -10.86 -10.10
CA CYS A 129 -1.67 -10.43 -9.06
C CYS A 129 -0.93 -10.02 -7.79
N GLU A 130 0.15 -10.72 -7.45
CA GLU A 130 0.95 -10.51 -6.25
C GLU A 130 1.97 -9.38 -6.36
N LEU A 131 2.36 -8.96 -7.56
CA LEU A 131 3.31 -7.86 -7.79
C LEU A 131 2.95 -6.56 -7.07
N VAL A 132 1.67 -6.34 -6.77
CA VAL A 132 1.24 -5.18 -5.99
C VAL A 132 1.84 -5.16 -4.59
N LEU A 133 2.13 -6.32 -3.99
CA LEU A 133 2.74 -6.46 -2.65
C LEU A 133 4.16 -5.87 -2.58
N PRO A 134 5.16 -6.35 -3.35
CA PRO A 134 6.50 -5.79 -3.30
C PRO A 134 6.53 -4.34 -3.77
N VAL A 135 5.70 -3.96 -4.76
CA VAL A 135 5.60 -2.57 -5.22
C VAL A 135 5.10 -1.67 -4.10
N ALA A 136 4.01 -2.04 -3.43
CA ALA A 136 3.43 -1.24 -2.36
C ALA A 136 4.37 -1.12 -1.15
N MET A 137 4.92 -2.23 -0.70
CA MET A 137 5.86 -2.24 0.43
C MET A 137 7.15 -1.49 0.11
N GLY A 138 7.66 -1.59 -1.13
CA GLY A 138 8.83 -0.84 -1.57
C GLY A 138 8.59 0.67 -1.59
N VAL A 139 7.46 1.12 -2.16
CA VAL A 139 7.10 2.55 -2.16
C VAL A 139 6.92 3.09 -0.74
N ILE A 140 6.23 2.34 0.12
CA ILE A 140 6.04 2.71 1.54
C ILE A 140 7.40 2.79 2.26
N GLY A 141 8.26 1.78 2.10
CA GLY A 141 9.58 1.74 2.73
C GLY A 141 10.47 2.90 2.31
N ILE A 142 10.49 3.24 1.00
CA ILE A 142 11.23 4.39 0.48
C ILE A 142 10.69 5.70 1.06
N ARG A 143 9.36 5.88 1.12
CA ARG A 143 8.75 7.09 1.71
C ARG A 143 9.16 7.28 3.16
N TYR A 144 9.05 6.23 3.97
CA TYR A 144 9.45 6.29 5.38
C TYR A 144 10.95 6.50 5.57
N ALA A 145 11.79 5.94 4.70
CA ALA A 145 13.23 6.24 4.71
C ALA A 145 13.51 7.73 4.43
N ILE A 146 12.77 8.35 3.51
CA ILE A 146 12.89 9.80 3.22
C ILE A 146 12.38 10.64 4.40
N TYR A 147 11.27 10.26 5.03
CA TYR A 147 10.75 10.96 6.21
C TYR A 147 11.70 10.86 7.40
N ALA A 148 12.22 9.66 7.68
CA ALA A 148 13.25 9.45 8.68
C ALA A 148 14.46 10.36 8.46
N TRP A 149 14.94 10.47 7.21
CA TRP A 149 16.07 11.34 6.87
C TRP A 149 15.77 12.82 7.10
N LYS A 150 14.60 13.30 6.68
CA LYS A 150 14.19 14.70 6.89
C LYS A 150 14.06 15.03 8.38
N HIS A 151 13.33 14.22 9.14
CA HIS A 151 13.15 14.41 10.57
C HIS A 151 14.49 14.33 11.33
N PHE A 152 15.41 13.47 10.88
CA PHE A 152 16.76 13.40 11.44
C PHE A 152 17.58 14.67 11.17
N CYS A 153 17.53 15.22 9.95
CA CYS A 153 18.18 16.49 9.62
C CYS A 153 17.58 17.67 10.40
N GLU A 154 16.26 17.75 10.56
CA GLU A 154 15.58 18.78 11.34
C GLU A 154 15.95 18.71 12.83
N ALA A 155 16.04 17.50 13.39
CA ALA A 155 16.49 17.29 14.77
C ALA A 155 17.95 17.73 15.00
N LEU A 156 18.81 17.64 13.97
CA LEU A 156 20.19 18.13 14.02
C LEU A 156 20.31 19.65 13.82
N ALA A 157 19.41 20.25 13.04
CA ALA A 157 19.40 21.69 12.78
C ALA A 157 18.98 22.52 14.00
N GLY A 158 18.38 21.91 15.02
CA GLY A 158 17.99 22.59 16.26
C GLY A 158 16.82 23.57 16.11
N GLU A 159 16.18 23.61 14.94
CA GLU A 159 14.98 24.41 14.73
C GLU A 159 13.78 23.70 15.39
N PRO A 160 13.08 24.36 16.32
CA PRO A 160 11.85 23.81 16.88
C PRO A 160 10.82 23.66 15.75
N ALA A 161 10.25 22.46 15.63
CA ALA A 161 9.17 22.17 14.69
C ALA A 161 8.05 23.22 14.78
N PRO A 162 7.46 23.65 13.64
CA PRO A 162 6.31 24.55 13.63
C PRO A 162 5.06 23.94 14.29
#